data_AF-A0A950TAA3-F1
#
_entry.id   AF-A0A950TAA3-F1
#
_cell.length_a   1.000
_cell.length_b   1.000
_cell.length_c   1.000
_cell.angle_alpha   90.00
_cell.angle_beta   90.00
_cell.angle_gamma   90.00
#
_symmetry.space_group_name_H-M   'P 1'
#
loop_
_entity.id
_entity.type
_entity.pdbx_description
1 polymer ?
#
loop_
_entity_poly.entity_id
_entity_poly.type
_entity_poly.pdbx_seq_one_letter_code
_entity_poly.pdbx_strand_id
1 'polypeptide(L)'
;MNTKPKIVLAIIAGIAIGSAATHGLHAQAKLKAYSIGELETLDPTAQAAYLPAARKAIEAANGRALRTAAGRVISIDGPPAPKNVAIVEWDSADDAVAFYKSKA
;
A
#
# COMPACT_ATOMS: atom_id res chain seq x y z
N MET A 1 -7.40 -49.42 -26.94
CA MET A 1 -7.85 -48.22 -26.20
C MET A 1 -6.93 -47.06 -26.54
N ASN A 2 -7.44 -46.00 -27.20
CA ASN A 2 -6.63 -44.86 -27.65
C ASN A 2 -6.39 -43.89 -26.48
N THR A 3 -5.15 -43.82 -26.00
CA THR A 3 -4.71 -43.03 -24.83
C THR A 3 -4.42 -41.57 -25.14
N LYS A 4 -4.13 -41.24 -26.40
CA LYS A 4 -3.84 -39.87 -26.89
C LYS A 4 -4.90 -38.82 -26.49
N PRO A 5 -6.22 -39.03 -26.71
CA PRO A 5 -7.22 -38.05 -26.31
C PRO A 5 -7.33 -37.85 -24.80
N LYS A 6 -7.07 -38.91 -24.01
CA LYS A 6 -7.07 -38.84 -22.53
C LYS A 6 -5.91 -38.00 -22.00
N ILE A 7 -4.74 -38.09 -22.65
CA ILE A 7 -3.55 -37.30 -22.29
C ILE A 7 -3.77 -35.82 -22.60
N VAL A 8 -4.32 -35.50 -23.78
CA VAL A 8 -4.63 -34.11 -24.16
C VAL A 8 -5.63 -33.49 -23.19
N LEU A 9 -6.67 -34.22 -22.81
CA LEU A 9 -7.67 -33.74 -21.85
C LEU A 9 -7.05 -33.49 -20.47
N ALA A 10 -6.14 -34.37 -20.01
CA ALA A 10 -5.44 -34.19 -18.74
C ALA A 10 -4.52 -32.94 -18.75
N ILE A 11 -3.84 -32.67 -19.87
CA ILE A 11 -3.01 -31.46 -20.01
C ILE A 11 -3.87 -30.20 -19.95
N ILE A 12 -5.00 -30.16 -20.66
CA ILE A 12 -5.92 -29.01 -20.65
C ILE A 12 -6.49 -28.79 -19.24
N ALA A 13 -6.91 -29.86 -18.56
CA ALA A 13 -7.39 -29.78 -17.19
C ALA A 13 -6.31 -29.27 -16.23
N GLY A 14 -5.06 -29.72 -16.38
CA GLY A 14 -3.92 -29.24 -15.59
C GLY A 14 -3.64 -27.75 -15.80
N ILE A 15 -3.68 -27.27 -17.05
CA ILE A 15 -3.50 -25.85 -17.38
C ILE A 15 -4.63 -25.01 -16.77
N ALA A 16 -5.88 -25.47 -16.85
CA ALA A 16 -7.04 -24.76 -16.30
C ALA A 16 -7.00 -24.67 -14.77
N ILE A 17 -6.59 -25.73 -14.08
CA ILE A 17 -6.45 -25.74 -12.61
C ILE A 17 -5.26 -24.85 -12.20
N GLY A 18 -4.14 -24.93 -12.92
CA GLY A 18 -2.97 -24.09 -12.67
C GLY A 18 -3.26 -22.60 -12.84
N SER A 19 -4.01 -22.22 -13.88
CA SER A 19 -4.37 -20.82 -14.11
C SER A 19 -5.41 -20.30 -13.10
N ALA A 20 -6.36 -21.14 -12.69
CA ALA A 20 -7.32 -20.79 -11.63
C ALA A 20 -6.63 -20.60 -10.28
N ALA A 21 -5.64 -21.43 -9.94
CA ALA A 21 -4.88 -21.31 -8.70
C ALA A 21 -4.02 -20.03 -8.65
N THR A 22 -3.37 -19.65 -9.75
CA THR A 22 -2.56 -18.41 -9.79
C THR A 22 -3.43 -17.15 -9.72
N HIS A 23 -4.61 -17.15 -10.35
CA HIS A 23 -5.55 -16.04 -10.22
C HIS A 23 -6.21 -16.02 -8.83
N GLY A 24 -6.52 -17.17 -8.24
CA GLY A 24 -7.08 -17.26 -6.89
C GLY A 24 -6.12 -16.77 -5.79
N LEU A 25 -4.82 -17.04 -5.93
CA LEU A 25 -3.79 -16.56 -5.00
C LEU A 25 -3.50 -15.06 -5.19
N HIS A 26 -3.55 -14.57 -6.44
CA HIS A 26 -3.56 -13.12 -6.73
C HIS A 26 -4.84 -12.40 -6.28
N ALA A 27 -5.96 -13.13 -6.13
CA ALA A 27 -7.24 -12.62 -5.64
C ALA A 27 -7.37 -12.64 -4.11
N GLN A 28 -6.30 -12.97 -3.37
CA GLN A 28 -6.24 -12.64 -1.94
C GLN A 28 -6.44 -11.13 -1.82
N ALA A 29 -7.56 -10.71 -1.21
CA ALA A 29 -7.93 -9.31 -1.09
C ALA A 29 -6.71 -8.51 -0.60
N LYS A 30 -6.24 -7.56 -1.42
CA LYS A 30 -5.17 -6.66 -1.03
C LYS A 30 -5.65 -5.90 0.20
N LEU A 31 -5.17 -6.31 1.37
CA LEU A 31 -5.42 -5.60 2.60
C LEU A 31 -4.83 -4.20 2.45
N LYS A 32 -5.59 -3.20 2.90
CA LYS A 32 -5.06 -1.84 3.00
C LYS A 32 -3.83 -1.86 3.90
N ALA A 33 -2.83 -1.06 3.54
CA ALA A 33 -1.65 -0.84 4.35
C ALA A 33 -1.62 0.60 4.85
N TYR A 34 -0.87 0.84 5.93
CA TYR A 34 -0.70 2.18 6.48
C TYR A 34 0.78 2.48 6.67
N SER A 35 1.25 3.58 6.09
CA SER A 35 2.55 4.13 6.47
C SER A 35 2.35 5.18 7.55
N ILE A 36 3.22 5.13 8.57
CA ILE A 36 3.19 6.01 9.74
C ILE A 36 4.57 6.65 9.81
N GLY A 37 4.60 7.98 9.70
CA GLY A 37 5.82 8.77 9.85
C GLY A 37 5.71 9.65 11.09
N GLU A 38 6.67 9.54 12.00
CA GLU A 38 6.86 10.49 13.08
C GLU A 38 7.66 11.69 12.56
N LEU A 39 7.16 12.89 12.81
CA LEU A 39 7.69 14.11 12.22
C LEU A 39 8.00 15.14 13.30
N GLU A 40 9.07 15.89 13.07
CA GLU A 40 9.34 17.16 13.73
C GLU A 40 9.30 18.28 12.71
N THR A 41 8.37 19.22 12.89
CA THR A 41 8.27 20.40 12.02
C THR A 41 9.34 21.41 12.41
N LEU A 42 10.33 21.60 11.52
CA LEU A 42 11.38 22.60 11.68
C LEU A 42 10.96 23.99 11.18
N ASP A 43 10.19 24.03 10.09
CA ASP A 43 9.62 25.25 9.50
C ASP A 43 8.15 25.00 9.11
N PRO A 44 7.18 25.57 9.86
CA PRO A 44 5.76 25.42 9.57
C PRO A 44 5.33 25.98 8.21
N THR A 45 5.97 27.05 7.73
CA THR A 45 5.64 27.70 6.46
C THR A 45 6.10 26.82 5.29
N ALA A 46 7.33 26.31 5.37
CA ALA A 46 7.84 25.36 4.38
C ALA A 46 7.01 24.08 4.35
N GLN A 47 6.62 23.56 5.53
CA GLN A 47 5.75 22.38 5.62
C GLN A 47 4.38 22.64 4.98
N ALA A 48 3.74 23.78 5.27
CA ALA A 48 2.45 24.13 4.68
C ALA A 48 2.50 24.22 3.14
N ALA A 49 3.60 24.74 2.59
CA ALA A 49 3.82 24.80 1.14
C ALA A 49 4.10 23.42 0.51
N TYR A 50 4.80 22.53 1.22
CA TYR A 50 5.15 21.19 0.76
C TYR A 50 3.97 20.21 0.77
N LEU A 51 3.13 20.26 1.81
CA LEU A 51 2.08 19.25 2.05
C LEU A 51 1.13 19.02 0.86
N PRO A 52 0.65 20.05 0.13
CA PRO A 52 -0.20 19.84 -1.05
C PRO A 52 0.47 19.00 -2.14
N ALA A 53 1.76 19.25 -2.42
CA ALA A 53 2.51 18.51 -3.43
C ALA A 53 2.71 17.04 -3.00
N ALA A 54 3.09 16.81 -1.75
CA ALA A 54 3.25 15.47 -1.20
C ALA A 54 1.95 14.66 -1.27
N ARG A 55 0.82 15.28 -0.91
CA ARG A 55 -0.51 14.63 -0.98
C ARG A 55 -0.88 14.24 -2.41
N LYS A 56 -0.60 15.12 -3.38
CA LYS A 56 -0.84 14.83 -4.79
C LYS A 56 0.02 13.67 -5.29
N ALA A 57 1.28 13.60 -4.89
CA ALA A 57 2.17 12.49 -5.23
C ALA A 57 1.70 11.15 -4.63
N ILE A 58 1.26 11.19 -3.36
CA ILE A 58 0.67 10.04 -2.67
C ILE A 58 -0.61 9.56 -3.38
N GLU A 59 -1.52 10.48 -3.71
CA GLU A 59 -2.78 10.17 -4.41
C GLU A 59 -2.53 9.56 -5.80
N ALA A 60 -1.50 10.03 -6.52
CA ALA A 60 -1.09 9.46 -7.80
C ALA A 60 -0.50 8.03 -7.69
N ALA A 61 -0.11 7.61 -6.48
CA ALA A 61 0.50 6.31 -6.19
C ALA A 61 -0.45 5.36 -5.41
N ASN A 62 -1.77 5.52 -5.58
CA ASN A 62 -2.79 4.72 -4.89
C ASN A 62 -2.78 4.86 -3.35
N GLY A 63 -2.27 5.98 -2.85
CA GLY A 63 -2.29 6.33 -1.44
C GLY A 63 -3.33 7.40 -1.10
N ARG A 64 -3.64 7.54 0.18
CA ARG A 64 -4.56 8.55 0.72
C ARG A 64 -4.02 9.10 2.02
N ALA A 65 -3.51 10.33 1.96
CA ALA A 65 -3.03 11.03 3.14
C ALA A 65 -4.21 11.38 4.05
N LEU A 66 -4.21 10.88 5.29
CA LEU A 66 -5.29 11.08 6.27
C LEU A 66 -5.28 12.47 6.94
N ARG A 67 -4.51 13.41 6.36
CA ARG A 67 -4.43 14.82 6.79
C ARG A 67 -3.99 14.98 8.27
N THR A 68 -3.21 14.03 8.79
CA THR A 68 -2.66 14.08 10.16
C THR A 68 -1.31 14.81 10.26
N ALA A 69 -0.59 14.97 9.14
CA ALA A 69 0.62 15.79 9.10
C ALA A 69 0.30 17.25 9.47
N ALA A 70 1.02 17.80 10.44
CA ALA A 70 0.72 19.08 11.15
C ALA A 70 -0.56 19.08 12.01
N GLY A 71 -1.15 17.92 12.29
CA GLY A 71 -2.26 17.75 13.23
C GLY A 71 -1.82 17.70 14.70
N ARG A 72 -2.82 17.76 15.59
CA ARG A 72 -2.65 17.64 17.05
C ARG A 72 -2.38 16.17 17.44
N VAL A 73 -1.37 15.94 18.27
CA VAL A 73 -1.11 14.64 18.92
C VAL A 73 -1.53 14.73 20.38
N ILE A 74 -2.21 13.69 20.87
CA ILE A 74 -2.65 13.56 22.27
C ILE A 74 -2.09 12.23 22.78
N SER A 75 -1.27 12.27 23.83
CA SER A 75 -0.78 11.06 24.50
C SER A 75 -1.89 10.48 25.38
N ILE A 76 -2.12 9.17 25.27
CA ILE A 76 -3.12 8.44 26.04
C ILE A 76 -2.41 7.45 26.97
N ASP A 77 -1.62 6.55 26.40
CA ASP A 77 -0.84 5.54 27.13
C ASP A 77 0.57 5.41 26.54
N GLY A 78 1.53 5.06 27.40
CA GLY A 78 2.90 4.71 27.00
C GLY A 78 3.93 5.85 27.10
N PRO A 79 5.10 5.68 26.45
CA PRO A 79 6.18 6.67 26.47
C PRO A 79 5.78 7.99 25.79
N PRO A 80 6.60 9.06 25.90
CA PRO A 80 6.29 10.35 25.31
C PRO A 80 5.89 10.27 23.83
N ALA A 81 4.77 10.90 23.49
CA ALA A 81 4.26 10.88 22.13
C ALA A 81 5.14 11.72 21.17
N PRO A 82 5.21 11.35 19.89
CA PRO A 82 5.91 12.13 18.88
C PRO A 82 5.30 13.53 18.71
N LYS A 83 6.11 14.50 18.26
CA LYS A 83 5.67 15.89 18.04
C LYS A 83 4.56 16.00 16.98
N ASN A 84 4.65 15.19 15.93
CA ASN A 84 3.63 15.08 14.90
C ASN A 84 3.65 13.67 14.26
N VAL A 85 2.52 13.26 13.68
CA VAL A 85 2.38 11.97 12.99
C VAL A 85 1.69 12.15 11.64
N ALA A 86 2.32 11.70 10.56
CA ALA A 86 1.71 11.56 9.24
C ALA A 86 1.25 10.12 9.01
N ILE A 87 -0.01 9.94 8.62
CA ILE A 87 -0.59 8.64 8.30
C ILE A 87 -1.09 8.68 6.85
N VAL A 88 -0.71 7.65 6.09
CA VAL A 88 -1.20 7.42 4.73
C VAL A 88 -1.77 6.02 4.64
N GLU A 89 -3.01 5.91 4.18
CA GLU A 89 -3.64 4.65 3.79
C GLU A 89 -3.24 4.30 2.35
N TRP A 90 -2.92 3.04 2.08
CA TRP A 90 -2.52 2.53 0.78
C TRP A 90 -3.42 1.38 0.35
N ASP A 91 -3.64 1.26 -0.95
CA ASP A 91 -4.38 0.14 -1.52
C ASP A 91 -3.70 -1.21 -1.28
N SER A 92 -2.36 -1.23 -1.14
CA SER A 92 -1.59 -2.37 -0.66
C SER A 92 -0.23 -1.98 -0.07
N ALA A 93 0.41 -2.91 0.65
CA ALA A 93 1.77 -2.72 1.13
C ALA A 93 2.79 -2.50 -0.01
N ASP A 94 2.57 -3.13 -1.17
CA ASP A 94 3.43 -2.96 -2.34
C ASP A 94 3.36 -1.54 -2.89
N ASP A 95 2.17 -0.92 -2.93
CA ASP A 95 2.01 0.47 -3.36
C ASP A 95 2.78 1.43 -2.44
N ALA A 96 2.71 1.20 -1.12
CA ALA A 96 3.47 1.97 -0.14
C ALA A 96 4.98 1.83 -0.37
N VAL A 97 5.48 0.59 -0.50
CA VAL A 97 6.91 0.32 -0.72
C VAL A 97 7.39 0.92 -2.04
N ALA A 98 6.60 0.79 -3.11
CA ALA A 98 6.93 1.36 -4.41
C ALA A 98 7.03 2.89 -4.34
N PHE A 99 6.09 3.55 -3.66
CA PHE A 99 6.12 5.00 -3.46
C PHE A 99 7.39 5.45 -2.72
N TYR A 100 7.68 4.88 -1.54
CA TYR A 100 8.83 5.31 -0.72
C TYR A 100 10.20 4.92 -1.29
N LYS A 101 10.26 3.93 -2.20
CA LYS A 101 11.49 3.58 -2.94
C LYS A 101 11.64 4.34 -4.25
N SER A 102 10.64 5.11 -4.66
CA SER A 102 10.69 5.92 -5.88
C SER A 102 11.47 7.22 -5.66
N LYS A 103 11.65 7.99 -6.74
CA LYS A 103 12.20 9.36 -6.68
C LYS A 103 11.12 10.43 -6.48
N ALA A 104 9.88 10.03 -6.17
CA ALA A 104 8.72 10.91 -6.04
C ALA A 104 8.79 11.81 -4.80
#